data_AF-A0A5P1RAT6-F1
#
_entry.id   AF-A0A5P1RAT6-F1
#
_cell.length_a   1.000
_cell.length_b   1.000
_cell.length_c   1.000
_cell.angle_alpha   90.00
_cell.angle_beta   90.00
_cell.angle_gamma   90.00
#
_symmetry.space_group_name_H-M   'P 1'
#
loop_
_entity.id
_entity.type
_entity.pdbx_description
1 polymer ?
#
loop_
_entity_poly.entity_id
_entity_poly.type
_entity_poly.pdbx_seq_one_letter_code
_entity_poly.pdbx_strand_id
1 'polypeptide(L)'
;MKTPDIDTPTSKENETNQTKNGFLALVSKMTFDEKLPIRFMFKTVPEHLNDTGWRMYTGYESEEYLENELANMVPVPVEKMCRIDSSLTDLVTYNAGTVWERTPESDGWQRVYDFKIPAANVDVGITNDIDRFNTEFKIDD
;
A
#
# COMPACT_ATOMS: atom_id res chain seq x y z
N MET A 1 28.32 12.90 -17.16
CA MET A 1 27.30 12.75 -16.10
C MET A 1 27.36 11.30 -15.66
N LYS A 2 27.71 11.02 -14.40
CA LYS A 2 27.88 9.65 -13.91
C LYS A 2 26.50 8.99 -13.77
N THR A 3 26.33 7.84 -14.40
CA THR A 3 25.21 6.93 -14.22
C THR A 3 25.10 6.58 -12.74
N PRO A 4 23.92 6.65 -12.11
CA PRO A 4 23.78 6.21 -10.73
C PRO A 4 23.99 4.69 -10.66
N ASP A 5 24.91 4.32 -9.77
CA ASP A 5 25.29 2.96 -9.44
C ASP A 5 24.13 2.28 -8.68
N ILE A 6 23.73 1.11 -9.14
CA ILE A 6 22.51 0.39 -8.73
C ILE A 6 22.67 -0.28 -7.34
N ASP A 7 23.85 -0.17 -6.70
CA ASP A 7 24.20 -0.90 -5.49
C ASP A 7 24.35 -0.01 -4.24
N THR A 8 23.56 1.06 -4.13
CA THR A 8 23.52 1.83 -2.88
C THR A 8 22.57 1.15 -1.90
N PRO A 9 23.03 0.67 -0.72
CA PRO A 9 22.12 0.16 0.31
C PRO A 9 21.18 1.30 0.71
N THR A 10 19.89 1.16 0.38
CA THR A 10 18.86 2.13 0.74
C THR A 10 18.85 2.24 2.26
N SER A 11 19.43 3.31 2.79
CA SER A 11 19.42 3.56 4.24
C SER A 11 17.99 3.82 4.67
N LYS A 12 17.57 3.34 5.85
CA LYS A 12 16.19 3.47 6.37
C LYS A 12 15.61 4.88 6.23
N GLU A 13 16.46 5.90 6.36
CA GLU A 13 16.12 7.33 6.18
C GLU A 13 15.59 7.69 4.78
N ASN A 14 16.06 7.03 3.72
CA ASN A 14 15.55 7.22 2.37
C ASN A 14 14.21 6.49 2.14
N GLU A 15 13.93 5.46 2.92
CA GLU A 15 12.71 4.66 2.82
C GLU A 15 11.54 5.20 3.66
N THR A 16 11.75 6.20 4.53
CA THR A 16 10.71 6.79 5.39
C THR A 16 10.35 8.24 5.06
N ASN A 17 10.95 8.83 4.01
CA ASN A 17 10.62 10.16 3.52
C ASN A 17 9.27 10.16 2.79
N GLN A 18 8.19 10.23 3.58
CA GLN A 18 6.80 10.09 3.18
C GLN A 18 6.32 11.21 2.24
N THR A 19 5.80 10.84 1.06
CA THR A 19 5.06 11.76 0.16
C THR A 19 3.55 11.64 0.38
N LYS A 20 2.92 12.76 0.80
CA LYS A 20 1.47 13.06 0.93
C LYS A 20 0.64 12.22 1.93
N ASN A 21 -0.13 12.94 2.75
CA ASN A 21 -0.71 12.52 4.03
C ASN A 21 -2.14 11.98 3.93
N GLY A 22 -2.34 10.82 3.32
CA GLY A 22 -3.55 10.04 3.61
C GLY A 22 -3.58 9.62 5.09
N PHE A 23 -4.74 9.23 5.59
CA PHE A 23 -4.91 8.73 6.97
C PHE A 23 -5.63 7.38 7.05
N LEU A 24 -6.18 6.88 5.93
CA LEU A 24 -6.86 5.61 5.85
C LEU A 24 -5.95 4.54 5.24
N ALA A 25 -5.97 3.34 5.80
CA ALA A 25 -5.45 2.12 5.19
C ALA A 25 -6.63 1.23 4.79
N LEU A 26 -6.47 0.41 3.75
CA LEU A 26 -7.41 -0.67 3.51
C LEU A 26 -6.99 -1.89 4.33
N VAL A 27 -7.94 -2.41 5.09
CA VAL A 27 -7.73 -3.53 6.01
C VAL A 27 -8.73 -4.63 5.66
N SER A 28 -8.27 -5.88 5.61
CA SER A 28 -9.12 -7.05 5.43
C SER A 28 -10.20 -7.12 6.51
N LYS A 29 -11.47 -7.24 6.12
CA LYS A 29 -12.61 -7.34 7.05
C LYS A 29 -12.47 -8.54 8.00
N MET A 30 -11.81 -9.61 7.55
CA MET A 30 -11.47 -10.78 8.35
C MET A 30 -10.75 -10.42 9.65
N THR A 31 -9.96 -9.35 9.66
CA THR A 31 -9.31 -8.80 10.87
C THR A 31 -10.34 -8.53 11.98
N PHE A 32 -11.51 -7.98 11.63
CA PHE A 32 -12.53 -7.58 12.60
C PHE A 32 -13.54 -8.69 12.86
N ASP A 33 -13.95 -9.40 11.81
CA ASP A 33 -14.95 -10.46 11.89
C ASP A 33 -14.44 -11.64 12.71
N GLU A 34 -13.18 -12.05 12.47
CA GLU A 34 -12.54 -13.18 13.14
C GLU A 34 -11.60 -12.75 14.27
N LYS A 35 -11.42 -11.44 14.48
CA LYS A 35 -10.51 -10.86 15.49
C LYS A 35 -9.06 -11.34 15.32
N LEU A 36 -8.62 -11.45 14.07
CA LEU A 36 -7.28 -11.89 13.73
C LEU A 36 -6.30 -10.71 13.63
N PRO A 37 -5.04 -10.88 14.04
CA PRO A 37 -4.03 -9.85 13.91
C PRO A 37 -3.61 -9.66 12.44
N ILE A 38 -3.12 -8.47 12.09
CA ILE A 38 -2.48 -8.23 10.79
C ILE A 38 -1.17 -9.01 10.74
N ARG A 39 -0.90 -9.71 9.66
CA ARG A 39 0.36 -10.47 9.49
C ARG A 39 1.03 -10.26 8.16
N PHE A 40 0.33 -9.63 7.23
CA PHE A 40 0.86 -9.28 5.94
C PHE A 40 0.41 -7.86 5.60
N MET A 41 1.33 -7.02 5.16
CA MET A 41 1.00 -5.67 4.70
C MET A 41 1.96 -5.19 3.63
N PHE A 42 1.44 -4.39 2.71
CA PHE A 42 2.26 -3.70 1.72
C PHE A 42 1.73 -2.30 1.44
N LYS A 43 2.60 -1.44 0.90
CA LYS A 43 2.25 -0.07 0.54
C LYS A 43 2.25 0.13 -0.97
N THR A 44 1.10 0.49 -1.51
CA THR A 44 0.93 0.96 -2.89
C THR A 44 1.07 2.48 -2.97
N VAL A 45 1.06 3.01 -4.19
CA VAL A 45 0.84 4.44 -4.39
C VAL A 45 -0.59 4.77 -3.95
N PRO A 46 -0.81 5.78 -3.09
CA PRO A 46 -2.14 6.23 -2.72
C PRO A 46 -3.04 6.51 -3.93
N GLU A 47 -4.25 5.95 -3.92
CA GLU A 47 -5.22 6.18 -5.01
C GLU A 47 -6.05 7.45 -4.78
N HIS A 48 -6.19 7.87 -3.53
CA HIS A 48 -7.00 9.02 -3.12
C HIS A 48 -6.27 9.88 -2.08
N LEU A 49 -6.72 11.13 -1.90
CA LEU A 49 -6.15 12.07 -0.91
C LEU A 49 -6.16 11.54 0.53
N ASN A 50 -7.16 10.72 0.87
CA ASN A 50 -7.29 10.14 2.21
C ASN A 50 -6.61 8.77 2.34
N ASP A 51 -6.18 8.15 1.23
CA ASP A 51 -5.55 6.84 1.22
C ASP A 51 -4.06 6.98 1.56
N THR A 52 -3.59 6.17 2.50
CA THR A 52 -2.17 6.06 2.83
C THR A 52 -1.40 5.18 1.85
N GLY A 53 -2.11 4.38 1.05
CA GLY A 53 -1.57 3.32 0.21
C GLY A 53 -1.33 2.01 0.97
N TRP A 54 -1.54 1.97 2.30
CA TRP A 54 -1.39 0.73 3.05
C TRP A 54 -2.53 -0.25 2.75
N ARG A 55 -2.16 -1.49 2.47
CA ARG A 55 -3.04 -2.65 2.36
C ARG A 55 -2.61 -3.65 3.45
N MET A 56 -3.53 -4.04 4.32
CA MET A 56 -3.25 -4.86 5.52
C MET A 56 -4.15 -6.09 5.57
N TYR A 57 -3.56 -7.26 5.80
CA TYR A 57 -4.19 -8.57 5.74
C TYR A 57 -3.79 -9.43 6.94
N THR A 58 -4.63 -10.41 7.28
CA THR A 58 -4.40 -11.35 8.37
C THR A 58 -3.44 -12.47 7.99
N GLY A 59 -3.22 -12.68 6.68
CA GLY A 59 -2.42 -13.77 6.12
C GLY A 59 -3.20 -15.09 5.99
N TYR A 60 -4.50 -15.05 6.25
CA TYR A 60 -5.41 -16.21 6.18
C TYR A 60 -6.46 -16.08 5.08
N GLU A 61 -6.41 -14.99 4.32
CA GLU A 61 -7.29 -14.76 3.19
C GLU A 61 -7.04 -15.81 2.09
N SER A 62 -8.10 -16.46 1.63
CA SER A 62 -8.04 -17.36 0.47
C SER A 62 -7.94 -16.58 -0.84
N GLU A 63 -7.54 -17.25 -1.93
CA GLU A 63 -7.49 -16.62 -3.26
C GLU A 63 -8.87 -16.03 -3.65
N GLU A 64 -9.96 -16.77 -3.47
CA GLU A 64 -11.33 -16.29 -3.71
C GLU A 64 -11.66 -15.04 -2.88
N TYR A 65 -11.17 -14.95 -1.64
CA TYR A 65 -11.37 -13.78 -0.79
C TYR A 65 -10.62 -12.56 -1.33
N LEU A 66 -9.39 -12.76 -1.82
CA LEU A 66 -8.56 -11.69 -2.39
C LEU A 66 -9.09 -11.22 -3.75
N GLU A 67 -9.70 -12.09 -4.55
CA GLU A 67 -10.32 -11.71 -5.84
C GLU A 67 -11.44 -10.67 -5.67
N ASN A 68 -12.14 -10.67 -4.53
CA ASN A 68 -13.19 -9.71 -4.22
C ASN A 68 -12.72 -8.60 -3.25
N GLU A 69 -11.53 -8.04 -3.50
CA GLU A 69 -10.90 -7.04 -2.64
C GLU A 69 -11.81 -5.85 -2.32
N LEU A 70 -12.57 -5.36 -3.32
CA LEU A 70 -13.47 -4.20 -3.15
C LEU A 70 -14.57 -4.46 -2.10
N ALA A 71 -15.07 -5.69 -2.01
CA ALA A 71 -16.08 -6.07 -1.01
C ALA A 71 -15.45 -6.52 0.31
N ASN A 72 -14.21 -7.02 0.29
CA ASN A 72 -13.58 -7.67 1.44
C ASN A 72 -12.60 -6.77 2.22
N MET A 73 -12.26 -5.61 1.66
CA MET A 73 -11.47 -4.59 2.35
C MET A 73 -12.37 -3.50 2.93
N VAL A 74 -11.91 -2.88 4.02
CA VAL A 74 -12.57 -1.74 4.64
C VAL A 74 -11.54 -0.63 4.92
N PRO A 75 -11.87 0.64 4.63
CA PRO A 75 -11.00 1.76 4.99
C PRO A 75 -11.03 1.99 6.50
N VAL A 76 -9.85 2.01 7.12
CA VAL A 76 -9.68 2.19 8.56
C VAL A 76 -8.58 3.23 8.82
N PRO A 77 -8.75 4.16 9.77
CA PRO A 77 -7.67 5.06 10.15
C PRO A 77 -6.41 4.29 10.56
N VAL A 78 -5.28 4.58 9.94
CA VAL A 78 -4.01 3.89 10.20
C VAL A 78 -3.60 4.00 11.67
N GLU A 79 -3.89 5.14 12.30
CA GLU A 79 -3.64 5.37 13.71
C GLU A 79 -4.47 4.44 14.61
N LYS A 80 -5.70 4.10 14.20
CA LYS A 80 -6.53 3.11 14.92
C LYS A 80 -5.88 1.73 14.88
N MET A 81 -5.32 1.34 13.73
CA MET A 81 -4.60 0.06 13.61
C MET A 81 -3.35 0.05 14.49
N CYS A 82 -2.58 1.13 14.53
CA CYS A 82 -1.40 1.25 15.40
C CYS A 82 -1.74 1.22 16.91
N ARG A 83 -2.92 1.71 17.30
CA ARG A 83 -3.41 1.60 18.68
C ARG A 83 -3.82 0.18 19.07
N ILE A 84 -4.34 -0.60 18.11
CA ILE A 84 -4.71 -2.01 18.31
C ILE A 84 -3.46 -2.89 18.34
N ASP A 85 -2.51 -2.61 17.45
CA ASP A 85 -1.23 -3.31 17.35
C ASP A 85 -0.09 -2.30 17.18
N SER A 86 0.63 -2.05 18.27
CA SER A 86 1.72 -1.07 18.30
C SER A 86 2.91 -1.45 17.44
N SER A 87 3.07 -2.74 17.08
CA SER A 87 4.16 -3.19 16.20
C SER A 87 4.06 -2.63 14.78
N LEU A 88 2.89 -2.12 14.38
CA LEU A 88 2.66 -1.48 13.08
C LEU A 88 3.23 -0.05 13.01
N THR A 89 3.44 0.61 14.15
CA THR A 89 3.73 2.06 14.24
C THR A 89 4.97 2.45 13.44
N ASP A 90 6.05 1.67 13.55
CA ASP A 90 7.27 1.93 12.78
C ASP A 90 7.09 1.57 11.30
N LEU A 91 6.34 0.51 11.00
CA LEU A 91 6.18 -0.01 9.63
C LEU A 91 5.39 0.94 8.75
N VAL A 92 4.37 1.62 9.30
CA VAL A 92 3.51 2.50 8.52
C VAL A 92 4.20 3.76 8.01
N THR A 93 5.41 4.05 8.50
CA THR A 93 6.24 5.19 8.08
C THR A 93 7.01 4.94 6.78
N TYR A 94 7.09 3.69 6.32
CA TYR A 94 7.86 3.33 5.12
C TYR A 94 7.15 3.76 3.83
N ASN A 95 7.91 3.90 2.74
CA ASN A 95 7.49 4.38 1.43
C ASN A 95 6.69 3.35 0.60
N ALA A 96 6.08 3.79 -0.51
CA ALA A 96 5.43 2.84 -1.42
C ALA A 96 6.45 1.82 -1.96
N GLY A 97 6.02 0.59 -2.22
CA GLY A 97 6.92 -0.51 -2.61
C GLY A 97 7.37 -1.40 -1.45
N THR A 98 6.99 -1.07 -0.22
CA THR A 98 7.40 -1.83 0.97
C THR A 98 6.42 -2.95 1.28
N VAL A 99 6.94 -4.13 1.61
CA VAL A 99 6.16 -5.33 1.98
C VAL A 99 6.71 -5.92 3.26
N TRP A 100 5.81 -6.25 4.19
CA TRP A 100 6.13 -6.80 5.50
C TRP A 100 5.26 -8.01 5.79
N GLU A 101 5.86 -9.03 6.39
CA GLU A 101 5.16 -10.19 6.90
C GLU A 101 5.59 -10.55 8.32
N ARG A 102 4.74 -11.25 9.06
CA ARG A 102 5.14 -11.96 10.27
C ARG A 102 4.40 -13.30 10.35
N THR A 103 5.14 -14.36 10.63
CA THR A 103 4.51 -15.66 10.87
C THR A 103 3.89 -15.72 12.26
N PRO A 104 2.90 -16.60 12.51
CA PRO A 104 2.35 -16.83 13.85
C PRO A 104 3.41 -17.21 14.89
N GLU A 105 4.53 -17.80 14.46
CA GLU A 105 5.61 -18.28 15.32
C GLU A 105 6.78 -17.29 15.44
N SER A 106 6.76 -16.19 14.68
CA SER A 106 7.82 -15.16 14.69
C SER A 106 7.60 -14.15 15.80
N ASP A 107 8.69 -13.71 16.42
CA ASP A 107 8.72 -12.63 17.43
C ASP A 107 8.59 -11.23 16.80
N GLY A 108 8.63 -11.12 15.46
CA GLY A 108 8.58 -9.82 14.79
C GLY A 108 8.33 -9.85 13.29
N TRP A 109 8.32 -8.63 12.72
CA TRP A 109 8.11 -8.38 11.30
C TRP A 109 9.37 -8.58 10.48
N GLN A 110 9.20 -9.18 9.31
CA GLN A 110 10.24 -9.48 8.34
C GLN A 110 9.93 -8.77 7.03
N ARG A 111 11.00 -8.32 6.36
CA ARG A 111 10.89 -7.64 5.09
C ARG A 111 10.78 -8.65 3.96
N VAL A 112 9.81 -8.46 3.08
CA VAL A 112 9.61 -9.30 1.89
C VAL A 112 10.07 -8.52 0.66
N TYR A 113 10.91 -9.15 -0.16
CA TYR A 113 11.51 -8.54 -1.34
C TYR A 113 11.09 -9.22 -2.65
N ASP A 114 10.58 -10.44 -2.58
CA ASP A 114 10.14 -11.26 -3.71
C ASP A 114 8.63 -11.16 -3.99
N PHE A 115 7.88 -10.45 -3.14
CA PHE A 115 6.47 -10.20 -3.37
C PHE A 115 6.25 -9.12 -4.45
N LYS A 116 5.52 -9.49 -5.50
CA LYS A 116 5.11 -8.56 -6.56
C LYS A 116 3.83 -7.84 -6.15
N ILE A 117 3.96 -6.60 -5.68
CA ILE A 117 2.82 -5.75 -5.34
C ILE A 117 1.93 -5.60 -6.59
N PRO A 118 0.62 -5.88 -6.49
CA PRO A 118 -0.30 -5.70 -7.60
C PRO A 118 -0.32 -4.22 -8.00
N ALA A 119 -0.05 -3.94 -9.27
CA ALA A 119 -0.24 -2.61 -9.83
C ALA A 119 -1.73 -2.40 -10.06
N ALA A 120 -2.25 -1.22 -9.71
CA ALA A 120 -3.55 -0.80 -10.20
C ALA A 120 -3.51 -0.84 -11.74
N ASN A 121 -4.43 -1.59 -12.36
CA ASN A 121 -4.58 -1.61 -13.81
C ASN A 121 -5.08 -0.22 -14.26
N VAL A 122 -4.17 0.72 -14.47
CA VAL A 122 -4.49 1.98 -15.14
C VAL A 122 -4.46 1.70 -16.64
N ASP A 123 -5.62 1.66 -17.27
CA ASP A 123 -5.72 1.65 -18.74
C ASP A 123 -5.23 3.02 -19.26
N VAL A 124 -3.93 3.10 -19.52
CA VAL A 124 -3.34 4.28 -20.16
C VAL A 124 -3.51 4.14 -21.66
N GLY A 125 -4.54 4.79 -22.21
CA GLY A 125 -4.66 5.02 -23.64
C GLY A 125 -3.54 5.95 -24.12
N ILE A 126 -2.38 5.39 -24.48
CA ILE A 126 -1.31 6.17 -25.14
C ILE A 126 -1.80 6.53 -26.55
N THR A 127 -2.24 7.77 -26.72
CA THR A 127 -2.50 8.35 -28.04
C THR A 127 -1.33 9.26 -28.44
N ASN A 128 -0.85 9.12 -29.67
CA ASN A 128 0.09 10.07 -30.28
C ASN A 128 -0.63 11.28 -30.92
N ASP A 129 -1.96 11.38 -30.73
CA ASP A 129 -2.76 12.47 -31.26
C ASP A 129 -2.66 13.71 -30.35
N ILE A 130 -1.94 14.72 -30.82
CA ILE A 130 -1.66 15.97 -30.10
C ILE A 130 -2.94 16.78 -29.84
N ASP A 131 -4.00 16.58 -30.62
CA ASP A 131 -5.25 17.36 -30.51
C ASP A 131 -6.08 16.95 -29.29
N ARG A 132 -6.06 15.66 -28.93
CA ARG A 132 -6.81 15.11 -27.77
C ARG A 132 -6.28 15.61 -26.42
N PHE A 133 -5.05 16.09 -26.36
CA PHE A 133 -4.44 16.63 -25.13
C PHE A 133 -5.01 18.00 -24.72
N ASN A 134 -5.58 18.76 -25.66
CA ASN A 134 -6.07 20.12 -25.42
C ASN A 134 -7.58 20.20 -25.14
N THR A 135 -8.33 19.11 -25.24
CA THR A 135 -9.80 19.15 -25.17
C THR A 135 -10.36 18.95 -23.74
N GLU A 136 -9.62 18.33 -22.82
CA GLU A 136 -10.14 17.95 -21.49
C GLU A 136 -9.97 19.04 -20.40
N PHE A 137 -9.68 20.28 -20.77
CA PHE A 137 -9.59 21.42 -19.83
C PHE A 137 -10.54 22.58 -20.17
N LYS A 138 -11.65 22.32 -20.86
CA LYS A 138 -12.77 23.26 -20.84
C LYS A 138 -13.67 22.96 -19.65
N ILE A 139 -13.46 23.72 -18.58
CA ILE A 139 -14.48 23.93 -17.55
C ILE A 139 -15.55 24.81 -18.20
N ASP A 140 -16.73 24.25 -18.46
CA ASP A 140 -17.91 25.05 -18.82
C ASP A 140 -18.29 25.95 -17.63
N ASP A 141 -18.45 27.24 -17.91
CA ASP A 141 -18.98 28.29 -17.02
C ASP A 141 -20.52 28.20 -16.92
#